data_AF-A0A5C3KCL8-F1
#
_entry.id   AF-A0A5C3KCL8-F1
#
_cell.length_a   1.000
_cell.length_b   1.000
_cell.length_c   1.000
_cell.angle_alpha   90.00
_cell.angle_beta   90.00
_cell.angle_gamma   90.00
#
_symmetry.space_group_name_H-M   'P 1'
#
loop_
_entity.id
_entity.type
_entity.pdbx_description
1 polymer ?
#
loop_
_entity_poly.entity_id
_entity_poly.type
_entity_poly.pdbx_seq_one_letter_code
_entity_poly.pdbx_strand_id
1 'polypeptide(L)'
;MVKDAGHAWSLEIPIGLATLVIMRCLECLSHPRYSEDENALSNLRRYWKASVNLLAGTIQKIPSDDAWLDRDPSGEHANRQAGAADDGCEVLYGRAGFLYALLRVRKTLAEATTLQSYNELERSQREEVEVLVSDASLEVVVGSIMKRGKLGARSYARSVAIEQSGKHIPSLPPLMWSWHGRRYLGGAHGVTGSVYALLSASCVLDQDAANTPYFKKAIHLAHLVMQVDKFVQDGAMKATDRPWTMYEGMSGMCCAWAEVLQRLSKGSRTGSSMPGYDDLLTVE
;
A
#
# COMPACT_ATOMS: atom_id res chain seq x y z
N MET A 1 27.96 -11.08 -18.33
CA MET A 1 28.04 -9.64 -18.01
C MET A 1 26.67 -9.02 -18.27
N VAL A 2 25.81 -8.99 -17.25
CA VAL A 2 24.54 -8.25 -17.31
C VAL A 2 24.88 -6.81 -16.94
N LYS A 3 24.88 -5.92 -17.94
CA LYS A 3 24.85 -4.48 -17.73
C LYS A 3 23.38 -4.09 -17.67
N ASP A 4 22.85 -3.94 -16.47
CA ASP A 4 21.71 -3.08 -16.16
C ASP A 4 21.68 -2.84 -14.65
N ALA A 5 22.68 -2.07 -14.20
CA ALA A 5 22.68 -1.43 -12.90
C ALA A 5 21.98 -0.08 -13.08
N GLY A 6 20.71 0.00 -12.69
CA GLY A 6 19.97 1.27 -12.74
C GLY A 6 18.62 1.26 -12.04
N HIS A 7 17.89 0.14 -12.04
CA HIS A 7 16.54 0.10 -11.47
C HIS A 7 16.34 -1.21 -10.72
N ALA A 8 16.76 -1.24 -9.46
CA ALA A 8 16.25 -2.24 -8.54
C ALA A 8 14.78 -1.88 -8.30
N TRP A 9 13.85 -2.60 -8.93
CA TRP A 9 12.45 -2.65 -8.51
C TRP A 9 12.46 -2.98 -7.02
N SER A 10 12.32 -1.96 -6.16
CA SER A 10 12.64 -2.03 -4.74
C SER A 10 11.73 -2.96 -3.92
N LEU A 11 10.86 -3.70 -4.60
CA LEU A 11 9.79 -4.53 -4.08
C LEU A 11 9.63 -5.87 -4.80
N GLU A 12 10.53 -6.23 -5.74
CA GLU A 12 10.79 -7.64 -6.10
C GLU A 12 11.56 -8.38 -4.97
N ILE A 13 11.83 -7.67 -3.87
CA ILE A 13 12.69 -7.97 -2.74
C ILE A 13 11.93 -8.80 -1.68
N PRO A 14 12.62 -9.61 -0.84
CA PRO A 14 12.06 -10.47 0.22
C PRO A 14 11.28 -9.76 1.36
N ILE A 15 10.54 -8.69 1.08
CA ILE A 15 9.66 -7.98 2.01
C ILE A 15 8.64 -8.95 2.60
N GLY A 16 8.00 -9.79 1.78
CA GLY A 16 7.07 -10.81 2.27
C GLY A 16 7.73 -11.76 3.28
N LEU A 17 8.93 -12.27 2.97
CA LEU A 17 9.68 -13.16 3.87
C LEU A 17 10.11 -12.45 5.15
N ALA A 18 10.67 -11.24 5.05
CA ALA A 18 11.08 -10.45 6.21
C ALA A 18 9.90 -10.11 7.13
N THR A 19 8.76 -9.77 6.53
CA THR A 19 7.50 -9.52 7.24
C THR A 19 7.06 -10.78 7.98
N LEU A 20 7.04 -11.94 7.31
CA LEU A 20 6.67 -13.22 7.91
C LEU A 20 7.61 -13.62 9.05
N VAL A 21 8.92 -13.41 8.91
CA VAL A 21 9.89 -13.69 9.99
C VAL A 21 9.54 -12.90 11.24
N ILE A 22 9.31 -11.59 11.12
CA ILE A 22 8.97 -10.72 12.26
C ILE A 22 7.64 -11.14 12.87
N MET A 23 6.61 -11.31 12.03
CA MET A 23 5.28 -11.70 12.49
C MET A 23 5.31 -13.04 13.23
N ARG A 24 5.96 -14.07 12.66
CA ARG A 24 6.08 -15.37 13.34
C ARG A 24 6.82 -15.23 14.66
N CYS A 25 7.92 -14.47 14.73
CA CYS A 25 8.62 -14.26 15.99
C CYS A 25 7.72 -13.62 17.08
N LEU A 26 6.83 -12.71 16.70
CA LEU A 26 5.88 -12.06 17.61
C LEU A 26 4.71 -13.00 17.99
N GLU A 27 4.10 -13.68 17.02
CA GLU A 27 2.98 -14.62 17.23
C GLU A 27 3.37 -15.75 18.19
N CYS A 28 4.63 -16.19 18.16
CA CYS A 28 5.11 -17.27 19.00
C CYS A 28 5.18 -16.93 20.47
N LEU A 29 5.11 -15.65 20.83
CA LEU A 29 4.97 -15.24 22.23
C LEU A 29 3.65 -15.76 22.85
N SER A 30 2.64 -16.07 22.03
CA SER A 30 1.37 -16.63 22.49
C SER A 30 1.41 -18.13 22.75
N HIS A 31 2.44 -18.85 22.29
CA HIS A 31 2.50 -20.30 22.36
C HIS A 31 3.19 -20.78 23.67
N PRO A 32 2.74 -21.88 24.28
CA PRO A 32 3.42 -22.48 25.44
C PRO A 32 4.84 -22.93 25.08
N ARG A 33 5.79 -22.75 26.00
CA ARG A 33 7.16 -23.28 25.86
C ARG A 33 7.12 -24.80 25.63
N TYR A 34 8.05 -25.32 24.82
CA TYR A 34 8.27 -26.76 24.52
C TYR A 34 7.34 -27.46 23.49
N SER A 35 6.81 -26.78 22.47
CA SER A 35 6.28 -27.47 21.27
C SER A 35 7.39 -27.75 20.24
N GLU A 36 7.18 -28.72 19.32
CA GLU A 36 8.10 -28.93 18.18
C GLU A 36 8.34 -27.65 17.36
N ASP A 37 7.42 -26.68 17.43
CA ASP A 37 7.55 -25.38 16.79
C ASP A 37 8.69 -24.54 17.39
N GLU A 38 9.06 -24.68 18.67
CA GLU A 38 10.09 -23.82 19.29
C GLU A 38 11.44 -23.88 18.57
N ASN A 39 11.83 -25.04 18.03
CA ASN A 39 13.08 -25.17 17.27
C ASN A 39 13.00 -24.45 15.91
N ALA A 40 11.87 -24.58 15.19
CA ALA A 40 11.64 -23.85 13.95
C ALA A 40 11.61 -22.33 14.17
N LEU A 41 11.07 -21.90 15.32
CA LEU A 41 10.90 -20.50 15.68
C LEU A 41 12.19 -19.86 16.21
N SER A 42 12.96 -20.59 17.02
CA SER A 42 14.33 -20.22 17.39
C SER A 42 15.20 -20.03 16.15
N ASN A 43 15.03 -20.91 15.16
CA ASN A 43 15.69 -20.81 13.86
C ASN A 43 15.26 -19.59 13.04
N LEU A 44 14.06 -19.03 13.24
CA LEU A 44 13.62 -17.79 12.56
C LEU A 44 14.21 -16.53 13.22
N ARG A 45 14.39 -16.55 14.55
CA ARG A 45 14.95 -15.39 15.30
C ARG A 45 16.30 -14.93 14.78
N ARG A 46 17.13 -15.84 14.24
CA ARG A 46 18.42 -15.49 13.62
C ARG A 46 18.28 -14.53 12.43
N TYR A 47 17.12 -14.50 11.77
CA TYR A 47 16.83 -13.64 10.63
C TYR A 47 16.10 -12.36 11.03
N TRP A 48 15.80 -12.16 12.31
CA TRP A 48 15.11 -10.96 12.82
C TRP A 48 15.81 -9.69 12.38
N LYS A 49 17.11 -9.56 12.70
CA LYS A 49 17.88 -8.34 12.43
C LYS A 49 17.98 -8.03 10.94
N ALA A 50 18.17 -9.05 10.11
CA ALA A 50 18.18 -8.90 8.66
C ALA A 50 16.80 -8.44 8.13
N SER A 51 15.72 -8.99 8.70
CA SER A 51 14.34 -8.65 8.31
C SER A 51 13.98 -7.22 8.67
N VAL A 52 14.26 -6.80 9.92
CA VAL A 52 14.07 -5.41 10.36
C VAL A 52 14.88 -4.46 9.50
N ASN A 53 16.17 -4.74 9.29
CA ASN A 53 17.04 -3.87 8.48
C ASN A 53 16.54 -3.74 7.03
N LEU A 54 16.02 -4.81 6.45
CA LEU A 54 15.45 -4.78 5.10
C LEU A 54 14.22 -3.86 5.02
N LEU A 55 13.27 -4.03 5.94
CA LEU A 55 12.05 -3.24 5.95
C LEU A 55 12.34 -1.77 6.31
N ALA A 56 13.16 -1.53 7.34
CA ALA A 56 13.58 -0.19 7.73
C ALA A 56 14.37 0.52 6.62
N GLY A 57 15.29 -0.20 5.97
CA GLY A 57 16.03 0.32 4.81
C GLY A 57 15.12 0.66 3.63
N THR A 58 14.05 -0.12 3.43
CA THR A 58 13.03 0.17 2.42
C THR A 58 12.29 1.48 2.73
N ILE A 59 11.89 1.70 3.99
CA ILE A 59 11.29 2.97 4.43
C ILE A 59 12.25 4.14 4.21
N GLN A 60 13.52 4.00 4.65
CA GLN A 60 14.53 5.05 4.53
C GLN A 60 14.86 5.42 3.08
N LYS A 61 14.73 4.47 2.15
CA LYS A 61 14.99 4.71 0.72
C LYS A 61 13.87 5.51 0.05
N ILE A 62 12.61 5.39 0.52
CA ILE A 62 11.45 6.03 -0.13
C ILE A 62 11.62 7.54 -0.34
N PRO A 63 12.01 8.36 0.66
CA PRO A 63 12.22 9.80 0.44
C PRO A 63 13.28 10.10 -0.63
N SER A 64 14.34 9.28 -0.72
CA SER A 64 15.38 9.45 -1.74
C SER A 64 14.89 9.08 -3.15
N ASP A 65 14.09 8.01 -3.26
CA ASP A 65 13.44 7.60 -4.52
C ASP A 65 12.42 8.65 -5.01
N ASP A 66 11.89 9.46 -4.10
CA ASP A 66 10.90 10.51 -4.36
C ASP A 66 11.51 11.92 -4.43
N ALA A 67 12.79 12.11 -4.11
CA ALA A 67 13.41 13.44 -4.00
C ALA A 67 13.37 14.25 -5.31
N TRP A 68 13.27 13.58 -6.46
CA TRP A 68 13.12 14.23 -7.76
C TRP A 68 11.72 14.83 -7.95
N LEU A 69 10.67 14.32 -7.29
CA LEU A 69 9.30 14.83 -7.39
C LEU A 69 9.20 16.28 -6.89
N ASP A 70 10.04 16.66 -5.93
CA ASP A 70 10.06 18.02 -5.38
C ASP A 70 10.76 19.01 -6.35
N ARG A 71 11.67 18.52 -7.21
CA ARG A 71 12.38 19.32 -8.23
C ARG A 71 11.64 19.41 -9.54
N ASP A 72 10.93 18.35 -9.90
CA ASP A 72 10.10 18.27 -11.11
C ASP A 72 8.67 17.82 -10.75
N PRO A 73 7.83 18.74 -10.23
CA PRO A 73 6.45 18.41 -9.88
C PRO A 73 5.60 18.02 -11.10
N SER A 74 6.01 18.41 -12.32
CA SER A 74 5.29 18.10 -13.55
C SER A 74 5.60 16.69 -14.09
N GLY A 75 6.70 16.10 -13.62
CA GLY A 75 7.21 14.79 -14.03
C GLY A 75 7.61 14.72 -15.51
N GLU A 76 7.86 15.87 -16.14
CA GLU A 76 8.18 15.96 -17.57
C GLU A 76 9.60 15.49 -17.89
N HIS A 77 10.51 15.64 -16.92
CA HIS A 77 11.92 15.27 -17.02
C HIS A 77 12.22 13.93 -16.35
N ALA A 78 11.25 13.41 -15.58
CA ALA A 78 11.31 12.05 -15.03
C ALA A 78 11.48 11.06 -16.19
N ASN A 79 12.59 10.34 -16.13
CA ASN A 79 13.27 9.67 -17.24
C ASN A 79 12.34 8.88 -18.19
N ARG A 80 12.34 9.21 -19.50
CA ARG A 80 11.66 8.45 -20.58
C ARG A 80 12.14 6.99 -20.71
N GLN A 81 13.20 6.59 -20.01
CA GLN A 81 13.81 5.27 -20.07
C GLN A 81 13.38 4.30 -18.94
N ALA A 82 12.54 4.72 -17.98
CA ALA A 82 12.27 3.92 -16.78
C ALA A 82 10.79 3.94 -16.36
N GLY A 83 9.96 3.11 -16.99
CA GLY A 83 8.55 2.99 -16.62
C GLY A 83 7.79 4.32 -16.63
N ALA A 84 6.60 4.36 -16.05
CA ALA A 84 5.91 5.62 -15.83
C ALA A 84 6.36 6.23 -14.49
N ALA A 85 6.49 7.56 -14.43
CA ALA A 85 7.03 8.27 -13.28
C ALA A 85 6.17 8.11 -12.00
N ASP A 86 4.92 7.68 -12.14
CA ASP A 86 3.93 7.39 -11.09
C ASP A 86 3.81 5.89 -10.74
N ASP A 87 4.69 5.03 -11.28
CA ASP A 87 4.74 3.58 -11.05
C ASP A 87 5.31 3.21 -9.66
N GLY A 88 5.16 1.94 -9.25
CA GLY A 88 5.69 1.36 -8.02
C GLY A 88 4.82 1.59 -6.77
N CYS A 89 3.52 1.82 -6.96
CA CYS A 89 2.55 2.04 -5.88
C CYS A 89 1.50 0.95 -5.75
N GLU A 90 1.49 -0.06 -6.62
CA GLU A 90 0.50 -1.13 -6.59
C GLU A 90 0.74 -2.16 -5.47
N VAL A 91 -0.07 -3.22 -5.41
CA VAL A 91 -0.12 -4.12 -4.23
C VAL A 91 0.92 -5.23 -4.31
N LEU A 92 1.22 -5.78 -5.49
CA LEU A 92 2.06 -6.98 -5.57
C LEU A 92 3.56 -6.68 -5.43
N TYR A 93 4.00 -5.54 -5.97
CA TYR A 93 5.38 -5.11 -6.10
C TYR A 93 5.56 -3.64 -5.72
N GLY A 94 4.60 -3.06 -5.02
CA GLY A 94 4.50 -1.62 -4.86
C GLY A 94 4.38 -1.20 -3.40
N ARG A 95 4.45 0.11 -3.19
CA ARG A 95 4.36 0.72 -1.87
C ARG A 95 3.04 0.41 -1.15
N ALA A 96 1.94 0.13 -1.87
CA ALA A 96 0.69 -0.29 -1.23
C ALA A 96 0.83 -1.68 -0.57
N GLY A 97 1.48 -2.63 -1.24
CA GLY A 97 1.82 -3.93 -0.66
C GLY A 97 2.80 -3.82 0.51
N PHE A 98 3.75 -2.89 0.42
CA PHE A 98 4.65 -2.63 1.53
C PHE A 98 3.95 -2.04 2.75
N LEU A 99 3.06 -1.06 2.53
CA LEU A 99 2.24 -0.49 3.59
C LEU A 99 1.38 -1.58 4.25
N TYR A 100 0.78 -2.46 3.44
CA TYR A 100 0.05 -3.62 3.93
C TYR A 100 0.90 -4.49 4.86
N ALA A 101 2.14 -4.81 4.46
CA ALA A 101 3.06 -5.59 5.27
C ALA A 101 3.41 -4.91 6.62
N LEU A 102 3.67 -3.60 6.62
CA LEU A 102 3.95 -2.86 7.87
C LEU A 102 2.74 -2.82 8.81
N LEU A 103 1.54 -2.64 8.27
CA LEU A 103 0.30 -2.63 9.06
C LEU A 103 0.00 -4.00 9.67
N ARG A 104 0.33 -5.08 8.95
CA ARG A 104 0.26 -6.46 9.47
C ARG A 104 1.20 -6.67 10.65
N VAL A 105 2.46 -6.24 10.52
CA VAL A 105 3.41 -6.28 11.65
C VAL A 105 2.91 -5.43 12.82
N ARG A 106 2.36 -4.23 12.56
CA ARG A 106 1.81 -3.36 13.61
C ARG A 106 0.70 -4.04 14.41
N LYS A 107 -0.21 -4.72 13.72
CA LYS A 107 -1.29 -5.47 14.35
C LYS A 107 -0.74 -6.61 15.21
N THR A 108 0.13 -7.44 14.65
CA THR A 108 0.75 -8.55 15.38
C THR A 108 1.54 -8.06 16.59
N LEU A 109 2.22 -6.92 16.48
CA LEU A 109 2.90 -6.28 17.60
C LEU A 109 1.90 -5.85 18.67
N ALA A 110 0.80 -5.20 18.30
CA ALA A 110 -0.24 -4.78 19.25
C ALA A 110 -0.81 -5.99 20.02
N GLU A 111 -1.11 -7.09 19.34
CA GLU A 111 -1.53 -8.35 19.97
C GLU A 111 -0.45 -8.89 20.91
N ALA A 112 0.80 -8.95 20.45
CA ALA A 112 1.93 -9.44 21.23
C ALA A 112 2.17 -8.62 22.51
N THR A 113 1.99 -7.29 22.48
CA THR A 113 2.20 -6.42 23.66
C THR A 113 1.25 -6.72 24.83
N THR A 114 0.13 -7.39 24.57
CA THR A 114 -0.81 -7.81 25.61
C THR A 114 -0.34 -9.04 26.41
N LEU A 115 0.67 -9.75 25.90
CA LEU A 115 1.17 -10.99 26.48
C LEU A 115 2.29 -10.74 27.49
N GLN A 116 2.30 -11.48 28.60
CA GLN A 116 3.38 -11.39 29.59
C GLN A 116 4.75 -11.75 29.00
N SER A 117 4.77 -12.69 28.04
CA SER A 117 5.94 -13.16 27.29
C SER A 117 6.56 -12.10 26.38
N TYR A 118 5.87 -10.97 26.11
CA TYR A 118 6.46 -9.85 25.36
C TYR A 118 7.74 -9.31 26.01
N ASN A 119 7.84 -9.41 27.34
CA ASN A 119 9.03 -9.01 28.08
C ASN A 119 10.25 -9.92 27.83
N GLU A 120 10.04 -11.12 27.28
CA GLU A 120 11.11 -12.07 26.92
C GLU A 120 11.86 -11.66 25.65
N LEU A 121 11.29 -10.78 24.81
CA LEU A 121 12.02 -10.18 23.70
C LEU A 121 13.18 -9.32 24.23
N GLU A 122 14.26 -9.25 23.46
CA GLU A 122 15.32 -8.30 23.78
C GLU A 122 14.79 -6.87 23.67
N ARG A 123 15.29 -5.97 24.53
CA ARG A 123 14.89 -4.55 24.49
C ARG A 123 15.11 -3.94 23.11
N SER A 124 16.24 -4.26 22.47
CA SER A 124 16.58 -3.85 21.10
C SER A 124 15.54 -4.30 20.09
N GLN A 125 15.06 -5.54 20.17
CA GLN A 125 14.06 -6.08 19.26
C GLN A 125 12.73 -5.34 19.39
N ARG A 126 12.29 -5.04 20.62
CA ARG A 126 11.09 -4.24 20.87
C ARG A 126 11.20 -2.84 20.27
N GLU A 127 12.28 -2.12 20.58
CA GLU A 127 12.53 -0.77 20.06
C GLU A 127 12.59 -0.75 18.52
N GLU A 128 13.25 -1.73 17.92
CA GLU A 128 13.36 -1.89 16.46
C GLU A 128 12.00 -2.07 15.77
N VAL A 129 11.16 -2.98 16.27
CA VAL A 129 9.86 -3.26 15.65
C VAL A 129 8.85 -2.14 15.91
N GLU A 130 8.89 -1.49 17.08
CA GLU A 130 8.07 -0.32 17.40
C GLU A 130 8.38 0.86 16.48
N VAL A 131 9.67 1.15 16.23
CA VAL A 131 10.08 2.18 15.27
C VAL A 131 9.65 1.82 13.85
N LEU A 132 9.83 0.54 13.47
CA LEU A 132 9.50 0.04 12.12
C LEU A 132 8.03 0.28 11.75
N VAL A 133 7.12 0.13 12.70
CA VAL A 133 5.66 0.26 12.47
C VAL A 133 5.03 1.52 13.07
N SER A 134 5.86 2.47 13.50
CA SER A 134 5.42 3.77 14.03
C SER A 134 4.61 4.57 13.00
N ASP A 135 3.82 5.53 13.48
CA ASP A 135 3.05 6.43 12.62
C ASP A 135 3.96 7.15 11.62
N ALA A 136 5.13 7.63 12.07
CA ALA A 136 6.12 8.28 11.21
C ALA A 136 6.60 7.37 10.06
N SER A 137 6.86 6.09 10.34
CA SER A 137 7.24 5.10 9.33
C SER A 137 6.13 4.87 8.31
N LEU A 138 4.88 4.75 8.75
CA LEU A 138 3.73 4.56 7.87
C LEU A 138 3.42 5.82 7.05
N GLU A 139 3.58 7.00 7.65
CA GLU A 139 3.43 8.31 7.01
C GLU A 139 4.39 8.50 5.83
N VAL A 140 5.63 8.01 5.95
CA VAL A 140 6.59 8.00 4.83
C VAL A 140 6.04 7.21 3.64
N VAL A 141 5.52 6.00 3.88
CA VAL A 141 5.01 5.13 2.81
C VAL A 141 3.74 5.69 2.18
N VAL A 142 2.74 6.05 2.98
CA VAL A 142 1.47 6.61 2.47
C VAL A 142 1.69 7.98 1.82
N GLY A 143 2.61 8.79 2.35
CA GLY A 143 3.00 10.07 1.75
C GLY A 143 3.55 9.90 0.35
N SER A 144 4.38 8.88 0.13
CA SER A 144 4.89 8.51 -1.19
C SER A 144 3.79 8.06 -2.14
N ILE A 145 2.89 7.17 -1.69
CA ILE A 145 1.72 6.73 -2.47
C ILE A 145 0.89 7.95 -2.91
N MET A 146 0.65 8.89 -2.01
CA MET A 146 -0.11 10.11 -2.27
C MET A 146 0.61 11.08 -3.22
N LYS A 147 1.92 11.29 -3.06
CA LYS A 147 2.71 12.15 -3.96
C LYS A 147 2.68 11.60 -5.40
N ARG A 148 2.96 10.31 -5.57
CA ARG A 148 2.94 9.62 -6.87
C ARG A 148 1.54 9.58 -7.48
N GLY A 149 0.51 9.37 -6.66
CA GLY A 149 -0.89 9.40 -7.12
C GLY A 149 -1.31 10.75 -7.68
N LYS A 150 -0.89 11.85 -7.02
CA LYS A 150 -1.13 13.21 -7.53
C LYS A 150 -0.37 13.45 -8.84
N LEU A 151 0.84 12.91 -8.97
CA LEU A 151 1.60 13.00 -10.22
C LEU A 151 0.89 12.24 -11.35
N GLY A 152 0.51 10.98 -11.13
CA GLY A 152 -0.19 10.18 -12.13
C GLY A 152 -1.51 10.80 -12.57
N ALA A 153 -2.24 11.44 -11.65
CA ALA A 153 -3.44 12.22 -11.97
C ALA A 153 -3.14 13.41 -12.90
N ARG A 154 -2.06 14.17 -12.66
CA ARG A 154 -1.62 15.25 -13.55
C ARG A 154 -1.20 14.73 -14.92
N SER A 155 -0.43 13.65 -14.96
CA SER A 155 -0.01 13.00 -16.20
C SER A 155 -1.21 12.53 -17.03
N TYR A 156 -2.23 11.99 -16.36
CA TYR A 156 -3.49 11.62 -17.00
C TYR A 156 -4.27 12.83 -17.51
N ALA A 157 -4.38 13.90 -16.71
CA ALA A 157 -5.03 15.14 -17.13
C ALA A 157 -4.43 15.70 -18.43
N ARG A 158 -3.10 15.66 -18.53
CA ARG A 158 -2.37 16.11 -19.72
C ARG A 158 -2.64 15.23 -20.94
N SER A 159 -2.64 13.90 -20.78
CA SER A 159 -2.92 12.99 -21.92
C SER A 159 -4.33 13.22 -22.47
N VAL A 160 -5.32 13.37 -21.59
CA VAL A 160 -6.71 13.67 -21.98
C VAL A 160 -6.79 15.04 -22.66
N ALA A 161 -6.12 16.07 -22.14
CA ALA A 161 -6.16 17.42 -22.72
C ALA A 161 -5.55 17.47 -24.14
N ILE A 162 -4.49 16.70 -24.40
CA ILE A 162 -3.88 16.58 -25.73
C ILE A 162 -4.85 15.89 -26.70
N GLU A 163 -5.42 14.76 -26.29
CA GLU A 163 -6.31 13.95 -27.13
C GLU A 163 -7.67 14.60 -27.40
N GLN A 164 -8.15 15.43 -26.47
CA GLN A 164 -9.50 16.03 -26.52
C GLN A 164 -9.51 17.52 -26.89
N SER A 165 -8.50 18.03 -27.61
CA SER A 165 -8.45 19.44 -28.06
C SER A 165 -9.80 19.89 -28.67
N GLY A 166 -10.61 20.62 -27.87
CA GLY A 166 -11.93 21.14 -28.25
C GLY A 166 -13.17 20.45 -27.63
N LYS A 167 -13.04 19.44 -26.75
CA LYS A 167 -14.18 18.77 -26.08
C LYS A 167 -14.19 18.97 -24.55
N HIS A 168 -15.34 18.72 -23.91
CA HIS A 168 -15.52 18.82 -22.46
C HIS A 168 -14.59 17.85 -21.70
N ILE A 169 -13.66 18.39 -20.91
CA ILE A 169 -12.74 17.61 -20.08
C ILE A 169 -13.55 16.89 -18.99
N PRO A 170 -13.53 15.55 -18.91
CA PRO A 170 -14.23 14.82 -17.85
C PRO A 170 -13.71 15.21 -16.45
N SER A 171 -14.52 15.03 -15.41
CA SER A 171 -14.06 15.22 -14.03
C SER A 171 -12.94 14.23 -13.74
N LEU A 172 -11.70 14.71 -13.72
CA LEU A 172 -10.52 13.86 -13.54
C LEU A 172 -10.34 13.50 -12.06
N PRO A 173 -9.87 12.27 -11.77
CA PRO A 173 -9.56 11.92 -10.40
C PRO A 173 -8.32 12.70 -9.90
N PRO A 174 -8.31 13.12 -8.62
CA PRO A 174 -7.21 13.83 -7.98
C PRO A 174 -6.02 12.92 -7.65
N LEU A 175 -6.20 11.60 -7.79
CA LEU A 175 -5.19 10.58 -7.59
C LEU A 175 -5.36 9.51 -8.68
N MET A 176 -4.25 9.10 -9.28
CA MET A 176 -4.20 8.03 -10.26
C MET A 176 -2.79 7.45 -10.27
N TRP A 177 -2.67 6.15 -10.49
CA TRP A 177 -1.40 5.46 -10.60
C TRP A 177 -1.39 4.64 -11.88
N SER A 178 -0.18 4.43 -12.40
CA SER A 178 0.04 3.50 -13.48
C SER A 178 1.01 2.40 -13.05
N TRP A 179 0.95 1.28 -13.75
CA TRP A 179 1.85 0.15 -13.62
C TRP A 179 2.25 -0.29 -15.02
N HIS A 180 3.54 -0.31 -15.33
CA HIS A 180 4.07 -0.48 -16.69
C HIS A 180 3.38 0.42 -17.72
N GLY A 181 3.17 1.69 -17.34
CA GLY A 181 2.57 2.70 -18.21
C GLY A 181 1.07 2.54 -18.47
N ARG A 182 0.40 1.64 -17.77
CA ARG A 182 -1.05 1.42 -17.90
C ARG A 182 -1.75 1.63 -16.57
N ARG A 183 -2.99 2.13 -16.62
CA ARG A 183 -3.82 2.36 -15.44
C ARG A 183 -4.82 1.22 -15.31
N TYR A 184 -4.92 0.62 -14.13
CA TYR A 184 -5.76 -0.56 -13.88
C TYR A 184 -6.81 -0.27 -12.82
N LEU A 185 -7.94 -0.98 -12.87
CA LEU A 185 -8.98 -0.89 -11.84
C LEU A 185 -8.69 -1.79 -10.64
N GLY A 186 -8.39 -3.06 -10.89
CA GLY A 186 -8.46 -4.13 -9.88
C GLY A 186 -7.47 -4.06 -8.72
N GLY A 187 -7.59 -5.01 -7.80
CA GLY A 187 -6.84 -5.05 -6.54
C GLY A 187 -5.33 -5.30 -6.65
N ALA A 188 -4.85 -5.96 -7.71
CA ALA A 188 -3.43 -6.30 -7.84
C ALA A 188 -2.59 -5.08 -8.26
N HIS A 189 -2.85 -4.57 -9.47
CA HIS A 189 -2.06 -3.50 -10.09
C HIS A 189 -2.78 -2.15 -10.18
N GLY A 190 -4.00 -2.08 -9.64
CA GLY A 190 -4.93 -1.00 -9.93
C GLY A 190 -5.37 -0.19 -8.73
N VAL A 191 -6.25 0.76 -9.02
CA VAL A 191 -6.75 1.75 -8.07
C VAL A 191 -7.46 1.12 -6.88
N THR A 192 -8.11 -0.04 -7.05
CA THR A 192 -8.74 -0.77 -5.94
C THR A 192 -7.73 -1.07 -4.83
N GLY A 193 -6.52 -1.54 -5.18
CA GLY A 193 -5.46 -1.79 -4.20
C GLY A 193 -5.03 -0.51 -3.47
N SER A 194 -4.95 0.60 -4.19
CA SER A 194 -4.68 1.92 -3.61
C SER A 194 -5.80 2.41 -2.68
N VAL A 195 -7.07 2.11 -2.99
CA VAL A 195 -8.21 2.41 -2.10
C VAL A 195 -8.02 1.69 -0.77
N TYR A 196 -7.76 0.38 -0.78
CA TYR A 196 -7.56 -0.38 0.46
C TYR A 196 -6.32 0.06 1.24
N ALA A 197 -5.24 0.45 0.56
CA ALA A 197 -4.07 1.02 1.21
C ALA A 197 -4.43 2.30 1.99
N LEU A 198 -5.23 3.19 1.39
CA LEU A 198 -5.68 4.43 2.03
C LEU A 198 -6.75 4.19 3.11
N LEU A 199 -7.64 3.22 2.93
CA LEU A 199 -8.59 2.80 3.97
C LEU A 199 -7.84 2.25 5.19
N SER A 200 -6.82 1.43 4.98
CA SER A 200 -5.99 0.87 6.06
C SER A 200 -5.17 1.95 6.75
N ALA A 201 -4.57 2.88 6.00
CA ALA A 201 -3.89 4.05 6.56
C ALA A 201 -4.85 4.92 7.39
N SER A 202 -6.08 5.14 6.91
CA SER A 202 -7.08 5.94 7.62
C SER A 202 -7.48 5.35 8.97
N CYS A 203 -7.37 4.03 9.16
CA CYS A 203 -7.69 3.39 10.43
C CYS A 203 -6.69 3.78 11.54
N VAL A 204 -5.44 4.06 11.18
CA VAL A 204 -4.35 4.24 12.15
C VAL A 204 -3.73 5.62 12.14
N LEU A 205 -3.84 6.38 11.05
CA LEU A 205 -3.22 7.71 10.88
C LEU A 205 -4.22 8.88 10.81
N ASP A 206 -5.49 8.64 10.48
CA ASP A 206 -6.48 9.75 10.55
C ASP A 206 -6.78 10.06 12.02
N GLN A 207 -6.52 11.29 12.44
CA GLN A 207 -6.53 11.69 13.86
C GLN A 207 -7.94 11.70 14.47
N ASP A 208 -8.92 12.29 13.78
CA ASP A 208 -10.28 12.47 14.31
C ASP A 208 -11.37 12.49 13.21
N ALA A 209 -12.61 12.81 13.60
CA ALA A 209 -13.75 12.92 12.71
C ALA A 209 -13.61 14.03 11.64
N ALA A 210 -12.94 15.14 11.98
CA ALA A 210 -12.80 16.31 11.12
C ALA A 210 -11.61 16.20 10.17
N ASN A 211 -10.49 15.63 10.63
CA ASN A 211 -9.24 15.51 9.89
C ASN A 211 -9.01 14.09 9.38
N THR A 212 -9.62 13.79 8.22
CA THR A 212 -9.61 12.49 7.55
C THR A 212 -8.99 12.50 6.15
N PRO A 213 -7.72 12.94 6.00
CA PRO A 213 -7.13 13.08 4.69
C PRO A 213 -7.09 11.74 3.92
N TYR A 214 -6.80 10.62 4.58
CA TYR A 214 -6.68 9.34 3.89
C TYR A 214 -8.06 8.75 3.56
N PHE A 215 -9.01 8.80 4.51
CA PHE A 215 -10.36 8.30 4.25
C PHE A 215 -11.09 9.09 3.17
N LYS A 216 -11.01 10.43 3.18
CA LYS A 216 -11.60 11.28 2.12
C LYS A 216 -11.04 10.95 0.72
N LYS A 217 -9.76 10.60 0.64
CA LYS A 217 -9.11 10.22 -0.63
C LYS A 217 -9.50 8.81 -1.06
N ALA A 218 -9.64 7.88 -0.11
CA ALA A 218 -10.19 6.55 -0.39
C ALA A 218 -11.63 6.64 -0.92
N ILE A 219 -12.50 7.46 -0.32
CA ILE A 219 -13.87 7.71 -0.81
C ILE A 219 -13.85 8.21 -2.25
N HIS A 220 -13.02 9.22 -2.52
CA HIS A 220 -12.92 9.80 -3.86
C HIS A 220 -12.53 8.74 -4.90
N LEU A 221 -11.53 7.92 -4.58
CA LEU A 221 -11.08 6.86 -5.47
C LEU A 221 -12.11 5.73 -5.61
N ALA A 222 -12.81 5.36 -4.55
CA ALA A 222 -13.87 4.35 -4.61
C ALA A 222 -15.02 4.78 -5.55
N HIS A 223 -15.26 6.09 -5.68
CA HIS A 223 -16.25 6.62 -6.62
C HIS A 223 -15.86 6.41 -8.10
N LEU A 224 -14.61 6.07 -8.41
CA LEU A 224 -14.16 5.83 -9.79
C LEU A 224 -14.91 4.69 -10.49
N VAL A 225 -15.40 3.71 -9.72
CA VAL A 225 -16.16 2.58 -10.29
C VAL A 225 -17.38 3.04 -11.08
N MET A 226 -18.00 4.14 -10.65
CA MET A 226 -19.18 4.72 -11.30
C MET A 226 -18.89 5.29 -12.70
N GLN A 227 -17.61 5.47 -13.03
CA GLN A 227 -17.15 6.06 -14.29
C GLN A 227 -16.18 5.15 -15.03
N VAL A 228 -16.02 3.88 -14.61
CA VAL A 228 -15.02 2.98 -15.16
C VAL A 228 -15.22 2.73 -16.65
N ASP A 229 -16.47 2.52 -17.10
CA ASP A 229 -16.76 2.29 -18.53
C ASP A 229 -16.32 3.47 -19.37
N LYS A 230 -16.56 4.69 -18.88
CA LYS A 230 -16.10 5.91 -19.54
C LYS A 230 -14.57 5.98 -19.58
N PHE A 231 -13.89 5.68 -18.48
CA PHE A 231 -12.42 5.64 -18.47
C PHE A 231 -11.85 4.59 -19.41
N VAL A 232 -12.50 3.43 -19.57
CA VAL A 232 -12.07 2.41 -20.53
C VAL A 232 -12.33 2.85 -21.96
N GLN A 233 -13.52 3.42 -22.25
CA GLN A 233 -13.88 3.93 -23.58
C GLN A 233 -12.96 5.07 -24.03
N ASP A 234 -12.62 5.98 -23.12
CA ASP A 234 -11.73 7.12 -23.36
C ASP A 234 -10.24 6.70 -23.40
N GLY A 235 -9.92 5.40 -23.28
CA GLY A 235 -8.54 4.90 -23.28
C GLY A 235 -7.73 5.26 -22.01
N ALA A 236 -8.37 5.88 -21.03
CA ALA A 236 -7.78 6.32 -19.77
C ALA A 236 -7.38 5.16 -18.85
N MET A 237 -8.15 4.08 -18.88
CA MET A 237 -7.92 2.88 -18.09
C MET A 237 -7.86 1.67 -19.01
N LYS A 238 -6.95 0.74 -18.71
CA LYS A 238 -6.82 -0.49 -19.49
C LYS A 238 -8.05 -1.37 -19.25
N ALA A 239 -8.71 -1.79 -20.32
CA ALA A 239 -9.60 -2.95 -20.26
C ALA A 239 -8.79 -4.16 -19.80
N THR A 240 -9.25 -4.82 -18.75
CA THR A 240 -8.61 -6.02 -18.21
C THR A 240 -9.21 -7.27 -18.82
N ASP A 241 -8.43 -8.34 -18.90
CA ASP A 241 -8.87 -9.62 -19.46
C ASP A 241 -9.99 -10.25 -18.61
N ARG A 242 -9.96 -10.02 -17.30
CA ARG A 242 -10.97 -10.51 -16.35
C ARG A 242 -11.68 -9.37 -15.59
N PRO A 243 -12.54 -8.58 -16.27
CA PRO A 243 -13.08 -7.30 -15.78
C PRO A 243 -14.04 -7.40 -14.60
N TRP A 244 -14.45 -8.61 -14.22
CA TRP A 244 -15.38 -8.86 -13.11
C TRP A 244 -14.70 -9.45 -11.87
N THR A 245 -13.40 -9.75 -11.94
CA THR A 245 -12.67 -10.38 -10.83
C THR A 245 -12.19 -9.37 -9.80
N MET A 246 -11.73 -9.86 -8.66
CA MET A 246 -11.22 -9.05 -7.56
C MET A 246 -9.89 -8.35 -7.89
N TYR A 247 -8.95 -9.08 -8.50
CA TYR A 247 -7.58 -8.61 -8.71
C TYR A 247 -7.41 -7.76 -9.97
N GLU A 248 -8.24 -7.96 -10.98
CA GLU A 248 -8.18 -7.19 -12.24
C GLU A 248 -9.38 -6.26 -12.43
N GLY A 249 -10.54 -6.66 -11.91
CA GLY A 249 -11.82 -6.10 -12.31
C GLY A 249 -12.59 -5.37 -11.22
N MET A 250 -13.91 -5.24 -11.45
CA MET A 250 -14.82 -4.47 -10.63
C MET A 250 -15.15 -5.07 -9.27
N SER A 251 -15.05 -6.40 -9.10
CA SER A 251 -15.44 -7.05 -7.85
C SER A 251 -14.67 -6.49 -6.66
N GLY A 252 -13.37 -6.25 -6.79
CA GLY A 252 -12.57 -5.67 -5.71
C GLY A 252 -13.02 -4.25 -5.35
N MET A 253 -13.40 -3.46 -6.36
CA MET A 253 -13.88 -2.10 -6.18
C MET A 253 -15.30 -2.05 -5.58
N CYS A 254 -16.17 -3.00 -5.94
CA CYS A 254 -17.49 -3.15 -5.29
C CYS A 254 -17.33 -3.42 -3.79
N CYS A 255 -16.38 -4.28 -3.41
CA CYS A 255 -16.06 -4.51 -2.00
C CYS A 255 -15.53 -3.23 -1.32
N ALA A 256 -14.64 -2.48 -1.99
CA ALA A 256 -14.09 -1.25 -1.44
C ALA A 256 -15.18 -0.19 -1.24
N TRP A 257 -16.12 -0.11 -2.18
CA TRP A 257 -17.27 0.79 -2.08
C TRP A 257 -18.22 0.39 -0.95
N ALA A 258 -18.50 -0.90 -0.77
CA ALA A 258 -19.27 -1.40 0.36
C ALA A 258 -18.63 -1.04 1.71
N GLU A 259 -17.31 -1.20 1.83
CA GLU A 259 -16.57 -0.81 3.05
C GLU A 259 -16.67 0.70 3.31
N VAL A 260 -16.50 1.53 2.27
CA VAL A 260 -16.67 2.99 2.36
C VAL A 260 -18.08 3.34 2.86
N LEU A 261 -19.12 2.74 2.29
CA LEU A 261 -20.51 2.97 2.72
C LEU A 261 -20.75 2.52 4.16
N GLN A 262 -20.17 1.39 4.58
CA GLN A 262 -20.24 0.93 5.95
C GLN A 262 -19.60 1.94 6.94
N ARG A 263 -18.43 2.47 6.61
CA ARG A 263 -17.74 3.47 7.46
C ARG A 263 -18.47 4.81 7.52
N LEU A 264 -19.07 5.24 6.41
CA LEU A 264 -19.89 6.45 6.37
C LEU A 264 -21.17 6.30 7.19
N SER A 265 -21.78 5.11 7.22
CA SER A 265 -23.05 4.87 7.93
C SER A 265 -22.88 4.61 9.43
N LYS A 266 -21.88 3.82 9.84
CA LYS A 266 -21.70 3.44 11.24
C LYS A 266 -20.88 4.45 12.06
N GLY A 267 -20.19 5.40 11.41
CA GLY A 267 -19.25 6.32 12.07
C GLY A 267 -17.99 5.64 12.64
N SER A 268 -18.00 4.31 12.79
CA SER A 268 -16.84 3.50 13.16
C SER A 268 -15.94 3.23 11.95
N ARG A 269 -14.63 3.43 12.14
CA ARG A 269 -13.57 3.16 11.16
C ARG A 269 -12.84 1.84 11.41
N THR A 270 -13.39 0.96 12.24
CA THR A 270 -12.74 -0.30 12.59
C THR A 270 -12.87 -1.31 11.45
N GLY A 271 -11.77 -1.95 11.06
CA GLY A 271 -11.77 -3.10 10.16
C GLY A 271 -11.66 -2.76 8.67
N SER A 272 -10.45 -2.46 8.17
CA SER A 272 -10.20 -2.50 6.72
C SER A 272 -9.61 -3.85 6.37
N SER A 273 -10.18 -4.56 5.41
CA SER A 273 -9.46 -5.61 4.70
C SER A 273 -9.91 -5.62 3.26
N MET A 274 -8.95 -5.74 2.35
CA MET A 274 -9.32 -6.15 1.00
C MET A 274 -9.78 -7.60 1.09
N PRO A 275 -10.99 -7.95 0.62
CA PRO A 275 -11.40 -9.34 0.54
C PRO A 275 -10.33 -10.18 -0.16
N GLY A 276 -10.02 -11.36 0.36
CA GLY A 276 -8.87 -12.16 -0.10
C GLY A 276 -7.52 -11.76 0.52
N TYR A 277 -7.49 -10.71 1.35
CA TYR A 277 -6.44 -10.29 2.29
C TYR A 277 -7.09 -9.98 3.66
N ASP A 278 -8.03 -10.84 4.07
CA ASP A 278 -8.93 -10.65 5.22
C ASP A 278 -8.25 -10.73 6.60
N ASP A 279 -6.93 -10.72 6.60
CA ASP A 279 -6.08 -10.90 7.75
C ASP A 279 -5.78 -9.56 8.47
N LEU A 280 -6.26 -8.42 7.94
CA LEU A 280 -6.04 -7.12 8.56
C LEU A 280 -6.79 -6.92 9.86
N LEU A 281 -8.08 -7.20 10.07
CA LEU A 281 -8.73 -6.85 11.36
C LEU A 281 -10.07 -7.58 11.62
N THR A 282 -10.02 -8.77 12.21
CA THR A 282 -11.04 -9.20 13.19
C THR A 282 -10.43 -9.05 14.58
N VAL A 283 -10.67 -7.91 15.21
CA VAL A 283 -10.58 -7.77 16.67
C VAL A 283 -12.01 -7.43 17.08
N GLU A 284 -12.74 -8.46 17.51
CA GLU A 284 -13.97 -8.28 18.28
C GLU A 284 -13.63 -7.94 19.73
#